data_AF-A0A5R2MWH1-F1
#
_entry.id   AF-A0A5R2MWH1-F1
#
_cell.length_a   1.000
_cell.length_b   1.000
_cell.length_c   1.000
_cell.angle_alpha   90.00
_cell.angle_beta   90.00
_cell.angle_gamma   90.00
#
_symmetry.space_group_name_H-M   'P 1'
#
loop_
_entity.id
_entity.type
_entity.pdbx_description
1 polymer ?
#
loop_
_entity_poly.entity_id
_entity_poly.type
_entity_poly.pdbx_seq_one_letter_code
_entity_poly.pdbx_strand_id
1 'polypeptide(L)' 'MKKTNRTALVAVTVAAGLMAGASTASSAAAQCGRASWYALHSRTASGERMNPAALTAAHRSLPFGTK' A
#
# COMPACT_ATOMS: atom_id res chain seq x y z
N MET A 1 -45.81 22.92 5.97
CA MET A 1 -45.03 21.88 5.28
C MET A 1 -43.57 22.34 5.20
N LYS A 2 -42.68 21.89 6.07
CA LYS A 2 -41.23 22.16 5.98
C LYS A 2 -40.50 20.83 6.15
N LYS A 3 -40.16 20.18 5.02
CA LYS A 3 -39.41 18.93 5.00
C LYS A 3 -37.92 19.23 5.24
N THR A 4 -37.33 18.40 6.07
CA THR A 4 -36.14 18.64 6.90
C THR A 4 -34.84 18.46 6.12
N ASN A 5 -33.98 19.49 6.10
CA ASN A 5 -32.66 19.50 5.42
C ASN A 5 -31.57 18.65 6.12
N ARG A 6 -31.92 17.88 7.15
CA ARG A 6 -30.96 17.09 7.95
C ARG A 6 -30.53 15.79 7.27
N THR A 7 -31.39 15.18 6.46
CA THR A 7 -31.08 13.96 5.70
C THR A 7 -30.08 14.22 4.57
N ALA A 8 -30.15 15.40 3.96
CA ALA A 8 -29.19 15.81 2.94
C ALA A 8 -27.76 15.96 3.50
N LEU A 9 -27.63 16.41 4.76
CA LEU A 9 -26.33 16.69 5.38
C LEU A 9 -25.58 15.40 5.77
N VAL A 10 -26.30 14.37 6.23
CA VAL A 10 -25.72 13.05 6.55
C VAL A 10 -25.27 12.31 5.29
N ALA A 11 -26.02 12.43 4.19
CA ALA A 11 -25.66 11.81 2.91
C ALA A 11 -24.35 12.38 2.34
N VAL A 12 -24.12 13.69 2.49
CA VAL A 12 -22.88 14.35 2.03
C VAL A 12 -21.66 13.89 2.83
N THR A 13 -21.78 13.71 4.14
CA THR A 13 -20.64 13.26 4.98
C THR A 13 -20.23 11.81 4.72
N VAL A 14 -21.19 10.93 4.39
CA VAL A 14 -20.89 9.52 4.05
C VAL A 14 -20.23 9.41 2.68
N ALA A 15 -20.71 10.18 1.70
CA ALA A 15 -20.13 10.19 0.35
C ALA A 15 -18.70 10.76 0.33
N ALA A 16 -18.42 11.80 1.12
CA ALA A 16 -17.07 12.36 1.24
C ALA A 16 -16.09 11.40 1.93
N GLY A 17 -16.53 10.64 2.93
CA GLY A 17 -15.71 9.64 3.62
C GLY A 17 -15.28 8.46 2.72
N LEU A 18 -16.12 8.08 1.75
CA LEU A 18 -15.83 7.01 0.80
C LEU A 18 -14.80 7.40 -0.27
N MET A 19 -14.71 8.69 -0.63
CA MET A 19 -13.73 9.18 -1.62
C MET A 19 -12.34 9.43 -1.04
N ALA A 20 -12.20 9.54 0.29
CA ALA A 20 -10.91 9.69 0.95
C ALA A 20 -10.09 8.38 1.02
N GLY A 21 -10.72 7.23 0.73
CA GLY A 21 -10.08 5.91 0.73
C GLY A 21 -9.60 5.42 -0.64
N ALA A 22 -9.74 6.23 -1.70
CA ALA A 22 -9.23 5.86 -3.01
C ALA A 22 -7.70 5.93 -3.00
N SER A 23 -7.07 4.78 -2.75
CA SER A 23 -5.62 4.58 -2.84
C SER A 23 -5.12 5.11 -4.18
N THR A 24 -4.46 6.27 -4.17
CA THR A 24 -3.74 6.77 -5.35
C THR A 24 -2.65 5.76 -5.64
N ALA A 25 -2.79 4.99 -6.71
CA ALA A 25 -1.72 4.13 -7.20
C ALA A 25 -0.52 5.04 -7.51
N SER A 26 0.47 5.04 -6.62
CA SER A 26 1.70 5.79 -6.83
C SER A 26 2.45 5.12 -7.97
N SER A 27 2.62 5.81 -9.09
CA SER A 27 3.52 5.35 -10.16
C SER A 27 4.91 5.16 -9.57
N ALA A 28 5.42 3.92 -9.58
CA ALA A 28 6.77 3.64 -9.15
C ALA A 28 7.74 4.33 -10.10
N ALA A 29 8.63 5.16 -9.56
CA ALA A 29 9.71 5.75 -10.34
C ALA A 29 10.68 4.64 -10.77
N ALA A 30 11.13 4.65 -12.02
CA ALA A 30 12.20 3.76 -12.46
C ALA A 30 13.46 4.05 -11.65
N GLN A 31 14.07 3.01 -11.07
CA GLN A 31 15.31 3.11 -10.31
C GLN A 31 16.41 2.29 -11.00
N CYS A 32 17.64 2.79 -10.96
CA CYS A 32 18.82 2.10 -11.51
C CYS A 32 19.80 1.78 -10.38
N GLY A 33 20.45 0.62 -10.44
CA GLY A 33 21.44 0.21 -9.45
C GLY A 33 21.99 -1.19 -9.68
N ARG A 34 22.83 -1.65 -8.75
CA ARG A 34 23.35 -3.02 -8.75
C ARG A 34 22.34 -3.94 -8.04
N ALA A 35 22.12 -5.11 -8.62
CA ALA A 35 21.37 -6.19 -7.99
C ALA A 35 22.33 -7.27 -7.51
N SER A 36 22.02 -7.85 -6.35
CA SER A 36 22.71 -9.01 -5.79
C SER A 36 21.68 -10.03 -5.34
N TRP A 37 22.06 -11.31 -5.34
CA TRP A 37 21.19 -12.41 -4.96
C TRP A 37 21.63 -13.07 -3.66
N TYR A 38 20.66 -13.56 -2.90
CA TYR A 38 20.88 -14.22 -1.62
C TYR A 38 20.02 -15.49 -1.49
N ALA A 39 20.65 -16.57 -1.01
CA ALA A 39 19.98 -17.84 -0.71
C ALA A 39 20.10 -18.18 0.79
N LEU A 40 19.50 -17.33 1.63
CA LEU A 40 19.50 -17.49 3.08
C LEU A 40 18.20 -18.15 3.57
N HIS A 41 18.25 -18.65 4.80
CA HIS A 41 17.11 -19.27 5.50
C HIS A 41 16.71 -18.53 6.78
N SER A 42 17.27 -17.33 7.00
CA SER A 42 17.04 -16.49 8.18
C SER A 42 15.72 -15.73 8.07
N ARG A 43 15.36 -15.05 9.18
CA ARG A 43 14.20 -14.15 9.23
C ARG A 43 14.57 -12.81 8.59
N THR A 44 13.71 -12.29 7.72
CA THR A 44 13.90 -11.00 7.03
C THR A 44 13.39 -9.84 7.88
N ALA A 45 13.64 -8.60 7.44
CA ALA A 45 13.15 -7.40 8.13
C ALA A 45 11.61 -7.28 8.14
N SER A 46 10.91 -7.89 7.19
CA SER A 46 9.44 -7.98 7.21
C SER A 46 8.93 -9.00 8.25
N GLY A 47 9.82 -9.80 8.85
CA GLY A 47 9.47 -10.83 9.82
C GLY A 47 9.20 -12.21 9.20
N GLU A 48 9.11 -12.29 7.88
CA GLU A 48 8.95 -13.54 7.13
C GLU A 48 10.24 -14.37 7.10
N ARG A 49 10.15 -15.67 6.81
CA ARG A 49 11.32 -16.50 6.53
C ARG A 49 11.69 -16.35 5.06
N MET A 50 12.97 -16.08 4.79
CA MET A 50 13.47 -16.00 3.41
C MET A 50 13.22 -17.31 2.67
N ASN A 51 12.67 -17.20 1.45
CA ASN A 51 12.50 -18.31 0.52
C ASN A 51 13.25 -17.98 -0.78
N PRO A 52 14.39 -18.62 -1.08
CA PRO A 52 15.13 -18.39 -2.32
C PRO A 52 14.35 -18.71 -3.60
N ALA A 53 13.31 -19.53 -3.55
CA ALA A 53 12.46 -19.81 -4.70
C ALA A 53 11.37 -18.74 -4.92
N ALA A 54 11.19 -17.81 -3.99
CA ALA A 54 10.19 -16.76 -4.09
C ALA A 54 10.73 -15.52 -4.83
N LEU A 55 9.84 -14.81 -5.53
CA LEU A 55 10.14 -13.54 -6.20
C LEU A 55 10.08 -12.38 -5.20
N THR A 56 11.06 -12.32 -4.31
CA THR A 56 11.17 -11.27 -3.27
C THR A 56 12.46 -10.48 -3.40
N ALA A 57 12.40 -9.18 -3.11
CA ALA A 57 13.56 -8.28 -3.09
C ALA A 57 13.59 -7.48 -1.79
N ALA A 58 14.79 -7.08 -1.36
CA ALA A 58 14.98 -6.19 -0.22
C ALA A 58 15.34 -4.78 -0.70
N HIS A 59 14.67 -3.77 -0.15
CA HIS A 59 14.95 -2.36 -0.44
C HIS A 59 15.08 -1.57 0.86
N ARG A 60 15.87 -0.48 0.83
CA ARG A 60 16.20 0.32 2.03
C ARG A 60 15.02 1.13 2.57
N SER A 61 14.16 1.64 1.68
CA SER A 61 13.13 2.62 2.02
C SER A 61 11.74 2.32 1.48
N LEU A 62 11.59 1.31 0.62
CA LEU A 62 10.26 1.00 0.09
C LEU A 62 9.47 0.25 1.17
N PRO A 63 8.18 0.54 1.33
CA PRO A 63 7.33 -0.21 2.24
C PRO A 63 7.31 -1.69 1.89
N PHE A 64 7.11 -2.54 2.89
CA PHE A 64 6.90 -3.96 2.65
C PHE A 64 5.66 -4.20 1.77
N GLY A 65 5.75 -5.19 0.87
CA GLY A 65 4.66 -5.54 -0.05
C GLY A 65 4.63 -4.74 -1.36
N THR A 66 5.53 -3.76 -1.53
CA THR A 66 5.73 -3.05 -2.80
C THR A 66 6.07 -4.04 -3.93
N LYS A 67 5.57 -3.79 -5.14
CA LYS A 67 5.81 -4.60 -6.35
C LYS A 67 6.29 -3.71 -7.48
#